data_AF-A0A965PS09-F1
#
_entry.id   AF-A0A965PS09-F1
#
_cell.length_a   1.000
_cell.length_b   1.000
_cell.length_c   1.000
_cell.angle_alpha   90.00
_cell.angle_beta   90.00
_cell.angle_gamma   90.00
#
_symmetry.space_group_name_H-M   'P 1'
#
loop_
_entity.id
_entity.type
_entity.pdbx_description
1 polymer ?
#
loop_
_entity_poly.entity_id
_entity_poly.type
_entity_poly.pdbx_seq_one_letter_code
_entity_poly.pdbx_strand_id
1 'polypeptide(L)'
;HKLTAAYRPTAPDRRPIYEWARDHVRDIPGSPIKGRFDIRNSPWLKAPLDSLTDPLCRHTTLIAPVQTGKTLLAEIAVAWRMVNDPGPCTFTFQSDEMAAIEAKTRLMPLLDSIETVARILPRPGPLRTQQEIYLGNQFLVLNSANLAHQQSQSIRYKVNDELWFPRWAEIYPHAVARVSAFEAQGISHILDISQGGTEGDTAHKSFLGGTQEHWHADCLSCGKPMPLRFHIVREDKSRAGVVWNKEAKRDDGTYDVALAASTARFVCVHCGHEHADTERTRALWRGSGRYIATTEGRRRRSFTYESLVAHSLETLVTKYCLAENDFARLGDENARINFRQKQEGRFWVVEKNTIELSDRKKSGYLTTTYQNERVPGEVARIMVCDRQQAGWWVEIGAWTPEPAYRQLYFGKVETREMLRELQRMYRVEDWSVGQDRGYMPSEVDRDSVAFG
;
A
#
# COMPACT_ATOMS: atom_id res chain seq x y z
N HIS A 1 12.76 -39.84 -22.03
CA HIS A 1 12.08 -40.04 -20.74
C HIS A 1 12.99 -40.78 -19.75
N LYS A 2 13.87 -40.07 -19.03
CA LYS A 2 14.51 -40.62 -17.83
C LYS A 2 13.63 -40.21 -16.66
N LEU A 3 12.99 -41.20 -16.02
CA LEU A 3 12.28 -41.05 -14.76
C LEU A 3 13.22 -40.35 -13.79
N THR A 4 12.88 -39.10 -13.43
CA THR A 4 13.46 -38.41 -12.29
C THR A 4 13.23 -39.31 -11.08
N ALA A 5 14.32 -39.83 -10.51
CA ALA A 5 14.27 -40.54 -9.24
C ALA A 5 13.45 -39.68 -8.27
N ALA A 6 12.32 -40.22 -7.82
CA ALA A 6 11.44 -39.54 -6.87
C ALA A 6 12.28 -39.22 -5.63
N TYR A 7 12.71 -37.96 -5.51
CA TYR A 7 13.30 -37.46 -4.28
C TYR A 7 12.26 -37.70 -3.20
N ARG A 8 12.52 -38.65 -2.30
CA ARG A 8 11.77 -38.79 -1.06
C ARG A 8 12.20 -37.61 -0.18
N PRO A 9 11.31 -36.65 0.13
CA PRO A 9 11.64 -35.64 1.10
C PRO A 9 12.10 -36.35 2.38
N THR A 10 13.19 -35.87 2.98
CA THR A 10 13.39 -36.01 4.43
C THR A 10 12.06 -35.68 5.12
N ALA A 11 11.71 -36.41 6.18
CA ALA A 11 10.45 -36.20 6.91
C ALA A 11 10.21 -34.68 7.11
N PRO A 12 8.99 -34.17 6.83
CA PRO A 12 8.73 -32.74 6.86
C PRO A 12 9.13 -32.11 8.19
N ASP A 13 9.88 -31.01 8.17
CA ASP A 13 10.17 -30.25 9.38
C ASP A 13 8.89 -29.52 9.83
N ARG A 14 8.41 -29.85 11.03
CA ARG A 14 7.19 -29.28 11.64
C ARG A 14 7.48 -28.22 12.68
N ARG A 15 8.74 -27.85 12.91
CA ARG A 15 9.10 -26.70 13.76
C ARG A 15 8.56 -25.40 13.16
N PRO A 16 8.42 -24.33 13.97
CA PRO A 16 8.06 -23.02 13.46
C PRO A 16 8.96 -22.59 12.29
N ILE A 17 8.37 -21.92 11.28
CA ILE A 17 9.08 -21.56 10.04
C ILE A 17 10.38 -20.79 10.33
N TYR A 18 10.38 -19.90 11.33
CA TYR A 18 11.57 -19.12 11.67
C TYR A 18 12.70 -19.94 12.30
N GLU A 19 12.40 -21.07 12.96
CA GLU A 19 13.44 -21.98 13.49
C GLU A 19 14.07 -22.77 12.36
N TRP A 20 13.25 -23.29 11.44
CA TRP A 20 13.75 -23.91 10.21
C TRP A 20 14.60 -22.92 9.41
N ALA A 21 14.12 -21.68 9.24
CA ALA A 21 14.83 -20.66 8.48
C ALA A 21 16.19 -20.31 9.11
N ARG A 22 16.32 -20.31 10.44
CA ARG A 22 17.59 -20.06 11.13
C ARG A 22 18.67 -21.09 10.78
N ASP A 23 18.27 -22.35 10.61
CA ASP A 23 19.20 -23.44 10.30
C ASP A 23 19.57 -23.47 8.80
N HIS A 24 18.61 -23.12 7.93
CA HIS A 24 18.70 -23.34 6.49
C HIS A 24 18.99 -22.09 5.64
N VAL A 25 18.61 -20.89 6.09
CA VAL A 25 18.83 -19.62 5.37
C VAL A 25 20.13 -18.98 5.86
N ARG A 26 21.22 -19.21 5.12
CA ARG A 26 22.58 -18.80 5.53
C ARG A 26 22.91 -17.34 5.22
N ASP A 27 22.34 -16.82 4.16
CA ASP A 27 22.44 -15.43 3.75
C ASP A 27 21.13 -15.05 3.05
N ILE A 28 20.75 -13.78 3.15
CA ILE A 28 19.53 -13.27 2.52
C ILE A 28 19.96 -12.34 1.38
N PRO A 29 19.68 -12.71 0.11
CA PRO A 29 20.01 -11.87 -1.03
C PRO A 29 19.46 -10.44 -0.88
N GLY A 30 20.34 -9.45 -1.09
CA GLY A 30 19.99 -8.04 -0.96
C GLY A 30 19.74 -7.54 0.47
N SER A 31 19.91 -8.37 1.50
CA SER A 31 19.80 -7.92 2.90
C SER A 31 21.01 -7.08 3.34
N PRO A 32 20.79 -5.96 4.05
CA PRO A 32 21.87 -5.22 4.70
C PRO A 32 22.42 -5.95 5.93
N ILE A 33 21.59 -6.78 6.59
CA ILE A 33 22.00 -7.64 7.69
C ILE A 33 22.60 -8.90 7.08
N LYS A 34 23.91 -9.09 7.26
CA LYS A 34 24.65 -10.24 6.74
C LYS A 34 24.59 -11.44 7.66
N GLY A 35 24.63 -12.61 7.06
CA GLY A 35 24.68 -13.89 7.76
C GLY A 35 23.32 -14.54 7.90
N ARG A 36 23.25 -15.53 8.79
CA ARG A 36 22.10 -16.42 8.94
C ARG A 36 20.86 -15.64 9.34
N PHE A 37 19.71 -16.07 8.84
CA PHE A 37 18.44 -15.56 9.31
C PHE A 37 18.31 -15.78 10.82
N ASP A 38 17.95 -14.72 11.55
CA ASP A 38 17.68 -14.78 12.97
C ASP A 38 16.45 -13.94 13.29
N ILE A 39 15.40 -14.60 13.76
CA ILE A 39 14.13 -13.98 14.10
C ILE A 39 14.28 -12.90 15.19
N ARG A 40 15.33 -12.96 16.01
CA ARG A 40 15.61 -11.96 17.06
C ARG A 40 15.93 -10.58 16.48
N ASN A 41 16.37 -10.50 15.23
CA ASN A 41 16.58 -9.23 14.52
C ASN A 41 15.27 -8.60 14.06
N SER A 42 14.21 -9.41 13.88
CA SER A 42 12.90 -8.99 13.39
C SER A 42 11.76 -9.75 14.08
N PRO A 43 11.61 -9.63 15.43
CA PRO A 43 10.67 -10.44 16.20
C PRO A 43 9.20 -10.21 15.83
N TRP A 44 8.89 -9.06 15.23
CA TRP A 44 7.57 -8.73 14.68
C TRP A 44 7.14 -9.63 13.52
N LEU A 45 8.06 -10.38 12.90
CA LEU A 45 7.75 -11.38 11.88
C LEU A 45 7.34 -12.74 12.48
N LYS A 46 7.53 -12.96 13.78
CA LYS A 46 7.29 -14.25 14.43
C LYS A 46 5.82 -14.68 14.36
N ALA A 47 4.90 -13.87 14.87
CA ALA A 47 3.49 -14.23 14.90
C ALA A 47 2.85 -14.33 13.49
N PRO A 48 3.18 -13.46 12.52
CA PRO A 48 2.72 -13.65 11.15
C PRO A 48 3.34 -14.88 10.46
N LEU A 49 4.54 -15.34 10.83
CA LEU A 49 5.07 -16.63 10.36
C LEU A 49 4.36 -17.82 11.00
N ASP A 50 4.11 -17.77 12.31
CA ASP A 50 3.38 -18.82 13.03
C ASP A 50 1.95 -19.00 12.46
N SER A 51 1.29 -17.92 12.06
CA SER A 51 -0.05 -18.01 11.47
C SER A 51 -0.08 -18.73 10.12
N LEU A 52 1.03 -18.82 9.38
CA LEU A 52 1.09 -19.51 8.08
C LEU A 52 1.06 -21.04 8.20
N THR A 53 1.30 -21.56 9.40
CA THR A 53 1.26 -22.98 9.74
C THR A 53 0.14 -23.34 10.71
N ASP A 54 -0.62 -22.35 11.22
CA ASP A 54 -1.77 -22.62 12.09
C ASP A 54 -2.88 -23.30 11.25
N PRO A 55 -3.25 -24.55 11.55
CA PRO A 55 -4.30 -25.24 10.83
C PRO A 55 -5.67 -24.60 11.01
N LEU A 56 -5.85 -23.59 11.85
CA LEU A 56 -7.10 -22.82 11.96
C LEU A 56 -7.04 -21.46 11.28
N CYS A 57 -5.88 -21.02 10.79
CA CYS A 57 -5.72 -19.78 10.02
C CYS A 57 -5.70 -20.10 8.52
N ARG A 58 -6.49 -19.37 7.73
CA ARG A 58 -6.55 -19.50 6.25
C ARG A 58 -6.19 -18.23 5.52
N HIS A 59 -6.10 -17.13 6.25
CA HIS A 59 -5.81 -15.81 5.70
C HIS A 59 -4.95 -15.05 6.70
N THR A 60 -3.77 -14.63 6.26
CA THR A 60 -2.88 -13.76 7.02
C THR A 60 -2.67 -12.47 6.25
N THR A 61 -2.90 -11.34 6.89
CA THR A 61 -2.64 -10.01 6.34
C THR A 61 -1.58 -9.32 7.17
N LEU A 62 -0.52 -8.80 6.56
CA LEU A 62 0.50 -8.01 7.24
C LEU A 62 0.60 -6.62 6.59
N ILE A 63 0.19 -5.61 7.34
CA ILE A 63 0.38 -4.20 6.96
C ILE A 63 1.59 -3.66 7.71
N ALA A 64 2.65 -3.36 6.97
CA ALA A 64 3.95 -3.04 7.56
C ALA A 64 4.68 -1.93 6.79
N PRO A 65 5.59 -1.19 7.43
CA PRO A 65 6.41 -0.18 6.78
C PRO A 65 7.28 -0.77 5.67
N VAL A 66 7.81 0.10 4.82
CA VAL A 66 8.79 -0.34 3.81
C VAL A 66 10.09 -0.79 4.47
N GLN A 67 10.77 -1.77 3.87
CA GLN A 67 12.08 -2.25 4.31
C GLN A 67 12.14 -2.88 5.71
N THR A 68 11.03 -3.39 6.25
CA THR A 68 10.98 -4.07 7.58
C THR A 68 10.78 -5.59 7.50
N GLY A 69 10.98 -6.19 6.33
CA GLY A 69 11.01 -7.65 6.16
C GLY A 69 9.67 -8.30 5.78
N LYS A 70 8.66 -7.54 5.33
CA LYS A 70 7.37 -8.11 4.89
C LYS A 70 7.51 -9.06 3.68
N THR A 71 8.30 -8.69 2.67
CA THR A 71 8.58 -9.56 1.51
C THR A 71 9.46 -10.74 1.92
N LEU A 72 10.47 -10.51 2.78
CA LEU A 72 11.31 -11.59 3.33
C LEU A 72 10.49 -12.66 4.06
N LEU A 73 9.47 -12.26 4.82
CA LEU A 73 8.55 -13.20 5.45
C LEU A 73 7.88 -14.12 4.42
N ALA A 74 7.41 -13.57 3.30
CA ALA A 74 6.82 -14.34 2.22
C ALA A 74 7.84 -15.24 1.51
N GLU A 75 9.05 -14.75 1.23
CA GLU A 75 10.14 -15.51 0.60
C GLU A 75 10.51 -16.75 1.44
N ILE A 76 10.69 -16.58 2.76
CA ILE A 76 10.99 -17.66 3.70
C ILE A 76 9.83 -18.66 3.78
N ALA A 77 8.59 -18.17 3.84
CA ALA A 77 7.41 -19.03 3.89
C ALA A 77 7.25 -19.89 2.64
N VAL A 78 7.48 -19.31 1.46
CA VAL A 78 7.50 -20.03 0.18
C VAL A 78 8.58 -21.11 0.19
N ALA A 79 9.82 -20.75 0.57
CA ALA A 79 10.92 -21.70 0.63
C ALA A 79 10.65 -22.87 1.59
N TRP A 80 10.09 -22.60 2.78
CA TRP A 80 9.70 -23.64 3.74
C TRP A 80 8.61 -24.55 3.18
N ARG A 81 7.56 -23.99 2.57
CA ARG A 81 6.46 -24.76 1.97
C ARG A 81 6.96 -25.68 0.87
N MET A 82 7.99 -25.28 0.12
CA MET A 82 8.51 -26.10 -0.98
C MET A 82 9.04 -27.47 -0.53
N VAL A 83 9.55 -27.58 0.70
CA VAL A 83 10.15 -28.82 1.21
C VAL A 83 9.35 -29.46 2.34
N ASN A 84 8.55 -28.70 3.08
CA ASN A 84 7.85 -29.18 4.28
C ASN A 84 6.32 -29.30 4.13
N ASP A 85 5.71 -28.53 3.22
CA ASP A 85 4.26 -28.60 2.99
C ASP A 85 3.92 -28.26 1.52
N PRO A 86 4.37 -29.12 0.58
CA PRO A 86 4.34 -28.81 -0.85
C PRO A 86 2.91 -28.64 -1.37
N GLY A 87 2.75 -27.71 -2.29
CA GLY A 87 1.50 -27.48 -3.00
C GLY A 87 1.61 -26.35 -4.03
N PRO A 88 0.67 -26.29 -4.98
CA PRO A 88 0.53 -25.18 -5.93
C PRO A 88 0.54 -23.81 -5.24
N CYS A 89 1.47 -22.94 -5.64
CA CYS A 89 1.69 -21.64 -5.03
C CYS A 89 1.87 -20.55 -6.09
N THR A 90 1.23 -19.39 -5.90
CA THR A 90 1.54 -18.18 -6.68
C THR A 90 1.96 -17.04 -5.78
N PHE A 91 2.95 -16.27 -6.21
CA PHE A 91 3.40 -15.04 -5.58
C PHE A 91 3.17 -13.87 -6.55
N THR A 92 2.18 -13.04 -6.23
CA THR A 92 1.67 -12.00 -7.13
C THR A 92 2.18 -10.63 -6.74
N PHE A 93 2.76 -9.93 -7.72
CA PHE A 93 3.30 -8.57 -7.61
C PHE A 93 2.46 -7.59 -8.44
N GLN A 94 2.82 -6.31 -8.40
CA GLN A 94 2.09 -5.20 -9.02
C GLN A 94 2.16 -5.25 -10.56
N SER A 95 3.30 -5.68 -11.11
CA SER A 95 3.57 -5.80 -12.54
C SER A 95 4.47 -7.00 -12.86
N ASP A 96 4.52 -7.41 -14.13
CA ASP A 96 5.35 -8.54 -14.55
C ASP A 96 6.85 -8.20 -14.44
N GLU A 97 7.21 -6.94 -14.67
CA GLU A 97 8.56 -6.43 -14.48
C GLU A 97 8.99 -6.54 -13.01
N MET A 98 8.14 -6.13 -12.06
CA MET A 98 8.44 -6.23 -10.63
C MET A 98 8.55 -7.69 -10.19
N ALA A 99 7.67 -8.58 -10.68
CA ALA A 99 7.76 -10.01 -10.44
C ALA A 99 9.08 -10.60 -10.98
N ALA A 100 9.49 -10.21 -12.19
CA ALA A 100 10.73 -10.67 -12.80
C ALA A 100 11.98 -10.16 -12.06
N ILE A 101 11.98 -8.91 -11.60
CA ILE A 101 13.05 -8.31 -10.78
C ILE A 101 13.15 -9.04 -9.44
N GLU A 102 12.04 -9.24 -8.75
CA GLU A 102 12.03 -9.95 -7.46
C GLU A 102 12.59 -11.37 -7.61
N ALA A 103 12.13 -12.08 -8.64
CA ALA A 103 12.60 -13.43 -8.91
C ALA A 103 14.11 -13.48 -9.17
N LYS A 104 14.62 -12.59 -10.02
CA LYS A 104 16.03 -12.56 -10.44
C LYS A 104 16.96 -12.12 -9.31
N THR A 105 16.58 -11.09 -8.57
CA THR A 105 17.47 -10.42 -7.62
C THR A 105 17.38 -10.98 -6.21
N ARG A 106 16.26 -11.64 -5.86
CA ARG A 106 16.03 -12.11 -4.50
C ARG A 106 15.57 -13.56 -4.40
N LEU A 107 14.37 -13.89 -4.88
CA LEU A 107 13.76 -15.19 -4.56
C LEU A 107 14.52 -16.38 -5.16
N MET A 108 14.86 -16.36 -6.45
CA MET A 108 15.60 -17.49 -7.05
C MET A 108 16.98 -17.69 -6.41
N PRO A 109 17.80 -16.63 -6.21
CA PRO A 109 19.04 -16.73 -5.44
C PRO A 109 18.84 -17.28 -4.02
N LEU A 110 17.76 -16.89 -3.33
CA LEU A 110 17.45 -17.41 -1.99
C LEU A 110 17.17 -18.91 -2.05
N LEU A 111 16.30 -19.36 -2.95
CA LEU A 111 15.97 -20.78 -3.10
C LEU A 111 17.20 -21.63 -3.45
N ASP A 112 18.10 -21.15 -4.31
CA ASP A 112 19.35 -21.83 -4.65
C ASP A 112 20.33 -21.90 -3.46
N SER A 113 20.30 -20.90 -2.57
CA SER A 113 21.17 -20.86 -1.38
C SER A 113 20.74 -21.83 -0.27
N ILE A 114 19.47 -22.25 -0.26
CA ILE A 114 18.91 -23.14 0.76
C ILE A 114 19.12 -24.58 0.31
N GLU A 115 20.06 -25.28 0.94
CA GLU A 115 20.50 -26.62 0.52
C GLU A 115 19.36 -27.63 0.32
N THR A 116 18.38 -27.66 1.23
CA THR A 116 17.23 -28.58 1.15
C THR A 116 16.29 -28.26 -0.02
N VAL A 117 16.15 -26.99 -0.37
CA VAL A 117 15.36 -26.51 -1.52
C VAL A 117 16.13 -26.74 -2.82
N ALA A 118 17.41 -26.34 -2.87
CA ALA A 118 18.27 -26.50 -4.04
C ALA A 118 18.35 -27.95 -4.54
N ARG A 119 18.30 -28.93 -3.63
CA ARG A 119 18.28 -30.37 -3.97
C ARG A 119 17.05 -30.82 -4.75
N ILE A 120 15.90 -30.14 -4.59
CA ILE A 120 14.67 -30.48 -5.30
C ILE A 120 14.44 -29.64 -6.55
N LEU A 121 15.12 -28.49 -6.68
CA LEU A 121 14.93 -27.60 -7.82
C LEU A 121 15.36 -28.29 -9.14
N PRO A 122 14.56 -28.16 -10.21
CA PRO A 122 14.98 -28.61 -11.53
C PRO A 122 16.17 -27.80 -12.01
N ARG A 123 16.90 -28.32 -13.00
CA ARG A 123 17.85 -27.51 -13.76
C ARG A 123 17.07 -26.44 -14.56
N PRO A 124 17.66 -25.26 -14.81
CA PRO A 124 17.06 -24.26 -15.68
C PRO A 124 16.58 -24.85 -17.00
N GLY A 125 15.34 -24.55 -17.40
CA GLY A 125 14.68 -25.15 -18.56
C GLY A 125 13.16 -25.09 -18.44
N PRO A 126 12.41 -25.95 -19.15
CA PRO A 126 10.94 -25.89 -19.19
C PRO A 126 10.25 -26.05 -17.84
N LEU A 127 10.90 -26.72 -16.87
CA LEU A 127 10.38 -26.91 -15.51
C LEU A 127 10.90 -25.88 -14.50
N ARG A 128 11.84 -25.01 -14.91
CA ARG A 128 12.41 -23.96 -14.08
C ARG A 128 12.85 -22.79 -14.95
N THR A 129 11.99 -21.77 -15.02
CA THR A 129 12.30 -20.48 -15.65
C THR A 129 12.66 -19.45 -14.58
N GLN A 130 12.79 -18.19 -14.97
CA GLN A 130 13.04 -17.10 -14.01
C GLN A 130 11.85 -16.89 -13.06
N GLN A 131 10.61 -17.19 -13.47
CA GLN A 131 9.41 -16.91 -12.69
C GLN A 131 8.59 -18.17 -12.34
N GLU A 132 8.95 -19.32 -12.89
CA GLU A 132 8.17 -20.55 -12.74
C GLU A 132 9.05 -21.72 -12.32
N ILE A 133 8.60 -22.49 -11.34
CA ILE A 133 9.21 -23.76 -10.93
C ILE A 133 8.10 -24.82 -10.89
N TYR A 134 8.32 -25.94 -11.56
CA TYR A 134 7.40 -27.08 -11.62
C TYR A 134 8.06 -28.34 -11.05
N LEU A 135 7.41 -28.94 -10.05
CA LEU A 135 7.86 -30.09 -9.26
C LEU A 135 6.77 -31.18 -9.22
N GLY A 136 6.27 -31.57 -10.39
CA GLY A 136 5.14 -32.51 -10.49
C GLY A 136 3.83 -31.85 -10.07
N ASN A 137 3.23 -32.32 -8.96
CA ASN A 137 1.95 -31.78 -8.45
C ASN A 137 2.10 -30.44 -7.70
N GLN A 138 3.33 -29.92 -7.60
CA GLN A 138 3.65 -28.64 -7.00
C GLN A 138 4.19 -27.69 -8.06
N PHE A 139 3.84 -26.42 -7.96
CA PHE A 139 4.50 -25.36 -8.70
C PHE A 139 4.60 -24.09 -7.86
N LEU A 140 5.55 -23.24 -8.24
CA LEU A 140 5.67 -21.87 -7.77
C LEU A 140 5.69 -20.97 -9.01
N VAL A 141 4.75 -20.03 -9.09
CA VAL A 141 4.66 -19.05 -10.19
C VAL A 141 4.67 -17.63 -9.64
N LEU A 142 5.57 -16.79 -10.15
CA LEU A 142 5.65 -15.36 -9.86
C LEU A 142 4.96 -14.60 -10.98
N ASN A 143 3.89 -13.89 -10.68
CA ASN A 143 3.06 -13.23 -11.69
C ASN A 143 2.61 -11.83 -11.27
N SER A 144 2.02 -11.10 -12.21
CA SER A 144 1.42 -9.80 -11.91
C SER A 144 -0.06 -9.88 -11.50
N ALA A 145 -0.50 -8.84 -10.80
CA ALA A 145 -1.88 -8.60 -10.43
C ALA A 145 -2.69 -8.17 -11.66
N ASN A 146 -2.99 -9.10 -12.58
CA ASN A 146 -3.88 -8.89 -13.71
C ASN A 146 -4.90 -10.04 -13.83
N LEU A 147 -6.01 -9.83 -14.54
CA LEU A 147 -7.10 -10.81 -14.61
C LEU A 147 -6.66 -12.14 -15.24
N ALA A 148 -5.88 -12.11 -16.33
CA ALA A 148 -5.43 -13.31 -17.03
C ALA A 148 -4.66 -14.25 -16.09
N HIS A 149 -3.77 -13.70 -15.26
CA HIS A 149 -3.01 -14.46 -14.27
C HIS A 149 -3.86 -14.99 -13.10
N GLN A 150 -5.03 -14.40 -12.83
CA GLN A 150 -5.92 -14.82 -11.74
C GLN A 150 -7.09 -15.71 -12.18
N GLN A 151 -7.09 -16.25 -13.40
CA GLN A 151 -8.24 -17.03 -13.93
C GLN A 151 -7.99 -18.52 -14.14
N SER A 152 -6.74 -18.98 -14.30
CA SER A 152 -6.50 -20.33 -14.84
C SER A 152 -6.20 -21.42 -13.81
N GLN A 153 -5.47 -21.14 -12.74
CA GLN A 153 -4.89 -22.19 -11.88
C GLN A 153 -5.57 -22.27 -10.51
N SER A 154 -5.93 -23.49 -10.07
CA SER A 154 -6.30 -23.75 -8.67
C SER A 154 -5.04 -23.87 -7.82
N ILE A 155 -4.94 -23.09 -6.75
CA ILE A 155 -3.73 -23.01 -5.93
C ILE A 155 -4.02 -23.27 -4.46
N ARG A 156 -3.07 -23.91 -3.77
CA ARG A 156 -3.16 -24.12 -2.32
C ARG A 156 -2.73 -22.87 -1.57
N TYR A 157 -1.70 -22.19 -2.08
CA TYR A 157 -1.10 -21.03 -1.44
C TYR A 157 -1.14 -19.81 -2.35
N LYS A 158 -1.68 -18.71 -1.83
CA LYS A 158 -1.68 -17.39 -2.47
C LYS A 158 -0.80 -16.45 -1.67
N VAL A 159 0.14 -15.78 -2.32
CA VAL A 159 0.86 -14.64 -1.76
C VAL A 159 0.58 -13.42 -2.64
N ASN A 160 0.15 -12.32 -2.03
CA ASN A 160 -0.18 -11.06 -2.70
C ASN A 160 0.69 -9.94 -2.12
N ASP A 161 1.43 -9.22 -2.95
CA ASP A 161 2.30 -8.12 -2.55
C ASP A 161 1.73 -6.73 -2.90
N GLU A 162 1.97 -5.78 -2.00
CA GLU A 162 1.56 -4.37 -2.07
C GLU A 162 0.08 -4.17 -2.49
N LEU A 163 -0.83 -4.72 -1.69
CA LEU A 163 -2.29 -4.60 -1.90
C LEU A 163 -2.83 -3.17 -1.93
N TRP A 164 -2.06 -2.20 -1.42
CA TRP A 164 -2.44 -0.78 -1.47
C TRP A 164 -2.53 -0.23 -2.89
N PHE A 165 -1.90 -0.87 -3.88
CA PHE A 165 -1.98 -0.42 -5.27
C PHE A 165 -3.44 -0.48 -5.79
N PRO A 166 -3.96 0.60 -6.41
CA PRO A 166 -5.36 0.68 -6.82
C PRO A 166 -5.85 -0.49 -7.70
N ARG A 167 -4.97 -1.06 -8.54
CA ARG A 167 -5.30 -2.20 -9.40
C ARG A 167 -5.80 -3.42 -8.62
N TRP A 168 -5.39 -3.60 -7.37
CA TRP A 168 -5.87 -4.69 -6.54
C TRP A 168 -7.37 -4.63 -6.25
N ALA A 169 -8.03 -3.47 -6.36
CA ALA A 169 -9.48 -3.37 -6.14
C ALA A 169 -10.29 -4.30 -7.06
N GLU A 170 -9.90 -4.40 -8.33
CA GLU A 170 -10.53 -5.28 -9.31
C GLU A 170 -10.00 -6.71 -9.21
N ILE A 171 -8.69 -6.88 -9.00
CA ILE A 171 -8.01 -8.17 -9.13
C ILE A 171 -8.13 -9.06 -7.89
N TYR A 172 -8.21 -8.47 -6.71
CA TYR A 172 -8.14 -9.19 -5.45
C TYR A 172 -9.24 -10.24 -5.26
N PRO A 173 -10.52 -10.00 -5.61
CA PRO A 173 -11.54 -11.05 -5.55
C PRO A 173 -11.19 -12.29 -6.39
N HIS A 174 -10.59 -12.11 -7.58
CA HIS A 174 -10.17 -13.21 -8.43
C HIS A 174 -8.98 -13.98 -7.83
N ALA A 175 -8.04 -13.26 -7.23
CA ALA A 175 -6.89 -13.84 -6.53
C ALA A 175 -7.33 -14.68 -5.34
N VAL A 176 -8.27 -14.20 -4.52
CA VAL A 176 -8.86 -14.96 -3.40
C VAL A 176 -9.58 -16.20 -3.90
N ALA A 177 -10.37 -16.09 -4.97
CA ALA A 177 -11.12 -17.22 -5.53
C ALA A 177 -10.22 -18.37 -6.06
N ARG A 178 -8.91 -18.14 -6.27
CA ARG A 178 -7.98 -19.20 -6.72
C ARG A 178 -7.76 -20.30 -5.70
N VAL A 179 -8.00 -20.03 -4.42
CA VAL A 179 -7.78 -21.02 -3.36
C VAL A 179 -9.02 -21.85 -3.02
N SER A 180 -10.19 -21.54 -3.58
CA SER A 180 -11.49 -22.07 -3.13
C SER A 180 -11.56 -23.60 -3.08
N ALA A 181 -10.97 -24.30 -4.06
CA ALA A 181 -10.96 -25.77 -4.09
C ALA A 181 -10.15 -26.36 -2.91
N PHE A 182 -9.02 -25.75 -2.56
CA PHE A 182 -8.19 -26.15 -1.42
C PHE A 182 -8.76 -25.65 -0.09
N GLU A 183 -9.47 -24.52 -0.11
CA GLU A 183 -10.18 -23.99 1.06
C GLU A 183 -11.33 -24.91 1.47
N ALA A 184 -12.07 -25.49 0.51
CA ALA A 184 -13.11 -26.48 0.77
C ALA A 184 -12.59 -27.74 1.48
N GLN A 185 -11.31 -28.09 1.25
CA GLN A 185 -10.60 -29.17 1.94
C GLN A 185 -9.92 -28.71 3.23
N GLY A 186 -10.01 -27.42 3.58
CA GLY A 186 -9.38 -26.84 4.75
C GLY A 186 -7.85 -26.90 4.70
N ILE A 187 -7.22 -26.77 3.54
CA ILE A 187 -5.75 -26.84 3.41
C ILE A 187 -5.12 -25.67 2.65
N SER A 188 -5.90 -24.65 2.30
CA SER A 188 -5.39 -23.43 1.64
C SER A 188 -4.79 -22.42 2.62
N HIS A 189 -4.02 -21.46 2.10
CA HIS A 189 -3.64 -20.27 2.85
C HIS A 189 -3.41 -19.06 1.93
N ILE A 190 -3.96 -17.91 2.28
CA ILE A 190 -3.70 -16.61 1.64
C ILE A 190 -2.80 -15.76 2.55
N LEU A 191 -1.70 -15.25 2.00
CA LEU A 191 -0.82 -14.29 2.65
C LEU A 191 -0.85 -12.98 1.85
N ASP A 192 -1.39 -11.93 2.48
CA ASP A 192 -1.36 -10.58 1.95
C ASP A 192 -0.30 -9.77 2.69
N ILE A 193 0.58 -9.11 1.96
CA ILE A 193 1.57 -8.20 2.52
C ILE A 193 1.46 -6.85 1.81
N SER A 194 1.51 -5.76 2.56
CA SER A 194 1.38 -4.40 2.00
C SER A 194 1.96 -3.37 2.95
N GLN A 195 2.34 -2.21 2.43
CA GLN A 195 2.36 -0.99 3.24
C GLN A 195 0.95 -0.44 3.48
N GLY A 196 0.85 0.61 4.31
CA GLY A 196 -0.39 1.37 4.45
C GLY A 196 -0.72 2.09 3.14
N GLY A 197 -1.99 2.08 2.74
CA GLY A 197 -2.48 2.82 1.58
C GLY A 197 -3.48 3.88 1.99
N THR A 198 -4.64 3.90 1.35
CA THR A 198 -5.74 4.81 1.66
C THR A 198 -6.85 4.05 2.35
N GLU A 199 -7.52 4.68 3.32
CA GLU A 199 -8.67 4.07 3.95
C GLU A 199 -9.73 3.66 2.91
N GLY A 200 -10.07 2.38 2.92
CA GLY A 200 -11.09 1.79 2.05
C GLY A 200 -10.51 1.07 0.83
N ASP A 201 -9.20 1.13 0.63
CA ASP A 201 -8.51 0.30 -0.35
C ASP A 201 -8.52 -1.19 0.03
N THR A 202 -7.98 -2.02 -0.85
CA THR A 202 -7.94 -3.48 -0.69
C THR A 202 -7.13 -3.91 0.52
N ALA A 203 -5.99 -3.25 0.79
CA ALA A 203 -5.14 -3.55 1.94
C ALA A 203 -5.87 -3.24 3.25
N HIS A 204 -6.58 -2.12 3.33
CA HIS A 204 -7.39 -1.72 4.49
C HIS A 204 -8.51 -2.73 4.74
N LYS A 205 -9.26 -3.08 3.71
CA LYS A 205 -10.34 -4.10 3.81
C LYS A 205 -9.80 -5.46 4.24
N SER A 206 -8.66 -5.88 3.72
CA SER A 206 -8.01 -7.14 4.12
C SER A 206 -7.60 -7.11 5.60
N PHE A 207 -7.01 -5.99 6.06
CA PHE A 207 -6.62 -5.82 7.46
C PHE A 207 -7.83 -5.83 8.41
N LEU A 208 -8.89 -5.06 8.10
CA LEU A 208 -10.11 -4.99 8.92
C LEU A 208 -10.86 -6.33 8.97
N GLY A 209 -10.74 -7.17 7.95
CA GLY A 209 -11.37 -8.49 7.88
C GLY A 209 -10.71 -9.57 8.77
N GLY A 210 -9.64 -9.23 9.50
CA GLY A 210 -8.93 -10.13 10.42
C GLY A 210 -8.99 -9.67 11.89
N THR A 211 -8.05 -10.16 12.69
CA THR A 211 -7.90 -9.93 14.16
C THR A 211 -7.33 -8.56 14.55
N GLN A 212 -6.86 -7.78 13.56
CA GLN A 212 -6.36 -6.42 13.72
C GLN A 212 -5.32 -6.30 14.85
N GLU A 213 -4.34 -7.19 14.81
CA GLU A 213 -3.30 -7.33 15.80
C GLU A 213 -2.23 -6.24 15.65
N HIS A 214 -2.01 -5.46 16.72
CA HIS A 214 -1.01 -4.41 16.74
C HIS A 214 0.21 -4.81 17.57
N TRP A 215 1.41 -4.47 17.08
CA TRP A 215 2.64 -4.72 17.82
C TRP A 215 2.78 -3.80 19.06
N HIS A 216 3.07 -4.43 20.19
CA HIS A 216 3.29 -3.80 21.48
C HIS A 216 4.64 -4.23 22.04
N ALA A 217 5.21 -3.43 22.94
CA ALA A 217 6.34 -3.80 23.78
C ALA A 217 6.08 -3.37 25.23
N ASP A 218 6.82 -3.91 26.19
CA ASP A 218 6.61 -3.53 27.59
C ASP A 218 7.29 -2.19 27.91
N CYS A 219 6.58 -1.36 28.69
CA CYS A 219 7.18 -0.17 29.27
C CYS A 219 8.25 -0.57 30.29
N LEU A 220 9.46 -0.04 30.13
CA LEU A 220 10.60 -0.26 31.04
C LEU A 220 10.41 0.28 32.47
N SER A 221 9.37 1.08 32.72
CA SER A 221 9.04 1.60 34.05
C SER A 221 7.87 0.85 34.67
N CYS A 222 6.70 0.83 34.02
CA CYS A 222 5.50 0.23 34.62
C CYS A 222 5.21 -1.23 34.20
N GLY A 223 5.98 -1.81 33.28
CA GLY A 223 5.82 -3.19 32.80
C GLY A 223 4.58 -3.45 31.95
N LYS A 224 3.69 -2.48 31.77
CA LYS A 224 2.48 -2.64 30.95
C LYS A 224 2.82 -2.68 29.45
N PRO A 225 2.15 -3.52 28.65
CA PRO A 225 2.29 -3.48 27.19
C PRO A 225 1.79 -2.15 26.64
N MET A 226 2.61 -1.50 25.83
CA MET A 226 2.26 -0.26 25.13
C MET A 226 2.43 -0.45 23.63
N PRO A 227 1.50 0.09 22.82
CA PRO A 227 1.62 0.02 21.37
C PRO A 227 2.81 0.87 20.94
N LEU A 228 3.71 0.31 20.12
CA LEU A 228 4.82 1.09 19.55
C LEU A 228 4.32 1.86 18.32
N ARG A 229 3.73 3.02 18.60
CA ARG A 229 3.10 3.91 17.62
C ARG A 229 3.71 5.31 17.68
N PHE A 230 3.89 5.94 16.53
CA PHE A 230 4.55 7.25 16.40
C PHE A 230 3.68 8.32 17.04
N HIS A 231 2.38 8.32 16.69
CA HIS A 231 1.37 9.16 17.32
C HIS A 231 0.38 8.34 18.16
N ILE A 232 0.27 8.69 19.44
CA ILE A 232 -0.76 8.20 20.37
C ILE A 232 -1.40 9.40 21.06
N VAL A 233 -2.73 9.39 21.16
CA VAL A 233 -3.49 10.38 21.93
C VAL A 233 -4.15 9.65 23.09
N ARG A 234 -3.92 10.13 24.32
CA ARG A 234 -4.58 9.61 25.53
C ARG A 234 -6.01 10.14 25.66
N GLU A 235 -6.78 9.56 26.56
CA GLU A 235 -8.15 10.00 26.88
C GLU A 235 -8.21 11.47 27.34
N ASP A 236 -7.21 11.92 28.08
CA ASP A 236 -7.04 13.32 28.52
C ASP A 236 -6.53 14.27 27.41
N LYS A 237 -6.49 13.79 26.16
CA LYS A 237 -5.95 14.47 24.96
C LYS A 237 -4.45 14.78 25.01
N SER A 238 -3.73 14.33 26.05
CA SER A 238 -2.27 14.42 26.07
C SER A 238 -1.66 13.48 25.03
N ARG A 239 -0.50 13.86 24.49
CA ARG A 239 0.23 13.06 23.49
C ARG A 239 1.13 12.02 24.19
N ALA A 240 1.14 10.82 23.65
CA ALA A 240 2.08 9.75 23.95
C ALA A 240 2.67 9.20 22.63
N GLY A 241 3.58 8.23 22.71
CA GLY A 241 4.35 7.79 21.54
C GLY A 241 5.58 8.67 21.35
N VAL A 242 5.94 9.00 20.12
CA VAL A 242 7.15 9.80 19.85
C VAL A 242 6.90 11.28 20.12
N VAL A 243 7.77 11.88 20.92
CA VAL A 243 7.78 13.30 21.24
C VAL A 243 9.20 13.85 21.17
N TRP A 244 9.33 15.17 21.02
CA TRP A 244 10.60 15.89 21.02
C TRP A 244 10.44 17.24 21.74
N ASN A 245 11.48 18.06 21.81
CA ASN A 245 11.41 19.39 22.42
C ASN A 245 10.39 20.26 21.65
N LYS A 246 9.48 20.92 22.38
CA LYS A 246 8.47 21.82 21.81
C LYS A 246 9.09 23.04 21.13
N GLU A 247 10.24 23.50 21.60
CA GLU A 247 11.00 24.61 21.03
C GLU A 247 11.55 24.30 19.62
N ALA A 248 11.52 23.03 19.21
CA ALA A 248 11.85 22.68 17.84
C ALA A 248 10.82 23.21 16.83
N LYS A 249 9.59 23.55 17.24
CA LYS A 249 8.63 24.16 16.34
C LYS A 249 8.86 25.67 16.27
N ARG A 250 9.10 26.19 15.07
CA ARG A 250 9.30 27.62 14.79
C ARG A 250 7.97 28.34 14.58
N ASP A 251 8.01 29.66 14.65
CA ASP A 251 6.84 30.53 14.48
C ASP A 251 6.22 30.44 13.08
N ASP A 252 7.02 30.13 12.06
CA ASP A 252 6.56 29.92 10.68
C ASP A 252 5.88 28.56 10.45
N GLY A 253 5.71 27.76 11.52
CA GLY A 253 5.10 26.43 11.47
C GLY A 253 6.06 25.31 11.08
N THR A 254 7.29 25.61 10.66
CA THR A 254 8.33 24.61 10.37
C THR A 254 8.99 24.10 11.66
N TYR A 255 9.71 22.99 11.55
CA TYR A 255 10.51 22.39 12.59
C TYR A 255 12.01 22.63 12.37
N ASP A 256 12.70 22.93 13.46
CA ASP A 256 14.12 22.67 13.62
C ASP A 256 14.36 21.16 13.72
N VAL A 257 14.76 20.59 12.60
CA VAL A 257 14.96 19.15 12.43
C VAL A 257 16.05 18.63 13.36
N ALA A 258 17.15 19.38 13.54
CA ALA A 258 18.27 18.95 14.38
C ALA A 258 17.87 18.92 15.86
N LEU A 259 17.17 19.96 16.34
CA LEU A 259 16.67 20.00 17.71
C LEU A 259 15.59 18.93 17.94
N ALA A 260 14.65 18.76 17.01
CA ALA A 260 13.61 17.74 17.12
C ALA A 260 14.21 16.32 17.18
N ALA A 261 15.11 16.00 16.25
CA ALA A 261 15.71 14.66 16.16
C ALA A 261 16.58 14.32 17.37
N SER A 262 17.43 15.26 17.83
CA SER A 262 18.30 15.04 18.99
C SER A 262 17.58 14.94 20.33
N THR A 263 16.35 15.47 20.42
CA THR A 263 15.52 15.42 21.64
C THR A 263 14.37 14.41 21.56
N ALA A 264 14.39 13.55 20.53
CA ALA A 264 13.40 12.53 20.29
C ALA A 264 13.40 11.47 21.41
N ARG A 265 12.20 11.17 21.93
CA ARG A 265 11.97 10.16 22.97
C ARG A 265 10.58 9.58 22.84
N PHE A 266 10.36 8.41 23.42
CA PHE A 266 9.06 7.73 23.38
C PHE A 266 8.37 7.78 24.74
N VAL A 267 7.18 8.36 24.82
CA VAL A 267 6.40 8.49 26.05
C VAL A 267 5.42 7.33 26.17
N CYS A 268 5.51 6.60 27.28
CA CYS A 268 4.57 5.52 27.60
C CYS A 268 3.14 6.06 27.72
N VAL A 269 2.19 5.42 27.02
CA VAL A 269 0.76 5.78 27.09
C VAL A 269 0.16 5.60 28.49
N HIS A 270 0.69 4.67 29.29
CA HIS A 270 0.11 4.32 30.60
C HIS A 270 0.64 5.13 31.78
N CYS A 271 1.96 5.32 31.87
CA CYS A 271 2.60 5.95 33.04
C CYS A 271 3.34 7.26 32.72
N GLY A 272 3.44 7.63 31.45
CA GLY A 272 4.17 8.85 31.04
C GLY A 272 5.68 8.77 31.11
N HIS A 273 6.27 7.63 31.47
CA HIS A 273 7.71 7.44 31.43
C HIS A 273 8.27 7.68 30.02
N GLU A 274 9.36 8.44 29.94
CA GLU A 274 10.05 8.78 28.70
C GLU A 274 11.19 7.79 28.44
N HIS A 275 11.09 7.04 27.36
CA HIS A 275 12.11 6.12 26.89
C HIS A 275 13.07 6.83 25.94
N ALA A 276 14.35 6.87 26.30
CA ALA A 276 15.40 7.41 25.44
C ALA A 276 15.63 6.52 24.20
N ASP A 277 16.01 7.16 23.09
CA ASP A 277 16.30 6.50 21.80
C ASP A 277 17.66 5.77 21.79
N THR A 278 17.78 4.72 22.59
CA THR A 278 19.02 3.96 22.73
C THR A 278 18.88 2.55 22.20
N GLU A 279 20.00 1.92 21.83
CA GLU A 279 19.99 0.53 21.41
C GLU A 279 19.54 -0.41 22.53
N ARG A 280 19.82 -0.06 23.79
CA ARG A 280 19.31 -0.78 24.96
C ARG A 280 17.79 -0.77 25.01
N THR A 281 17.16 0.39 24.84
CA THR A 281 15.69 0.52 24.78
C THR A 281 15.12 -0.37 23.69
N ARG A 282 15.66 -0.26 22.46
CA ARG A 282 15.20 -1.05 21.31
C ARG A 282 15.39 -2.55 21.53
N ALA A 283 16.51 -2.98 22.10
CA ALA A 283 16.76 -4.39 22.43
C ALA A 283 15.75 -4.95 23.45
N LEU A 284 15.40 -4.18 24.48
CA LEU A 284 14.40 -4.59 25.48
C LEU A 284 13.00 -4.67 24.86
N TRP A 285 12.64 -3.74 23.97
CA TRP A 285 11.38 -3.81 23.23
C TRP A 285 11.32 -4.98 22.26
N ARG A 286 12.43 -5.31 21.58
CA ARG A 286 12.51 -6.53 20.76
C ARG A 286 12.29 -7.80 21.60
N GLY A 287 12.79 -7.83 22.83
CA GLY A 287 12.64 -8.97 23.74
C GLY A 287 11.25 -9.14 24.37
N SER A 288 10.55 -8.05 24.65
CA SER A 288 9.19 -8.04 25.25
C SER A 288 8.05 -7.96 24.23
N GLY A 289 8.41 -7.80 22.95
CA GLY A 289 7.48 -7.47 21.88
C GLY A 289 6.45 -8.57 21.60
N ARG A 290 5.18 -8.17 21.45
CA ARG A 290 4.07 -9.08 21.16
C ARG A 290 2.91 -8.37 20.46
N TYR A 291 2.13 -9.14 19.73
CA TYR A 291 0.90 -8.66 19.12
C TYR A 291 -0.26 -8.72 20.10
N ILE A 292 -1.13 -7.71 20.06
CA ILE A 292 -2.40 -7.68 20.81
C ILE A 292 -3.51 -7.44 19.80
N ALA A 293 -4.45 -8.38 19.74
CA ALA A 293 -5.64 -8.32 18.89
C ALA A 293 -6.63 -7.28 19.41
N THR A 294 -7.27 -6.54 18.49
CA THR A 294 -8.39 -5.66 18.82
C THR A 294 -9.75 -6.27 18.46
N THR A 295 -9.74 -7.31 17.63
CA THR A 295 -10.94 -8.07 17.26
C THR A 295 -10.73 -9.57 17.47
N GLU A 296 -11.80 -10.28 17.82
CA GLU A 296 -11.77 -11.73 17.93
C GLU A 296 -11.74 -12.38 16.54
N GLY A 297 -11.00 -13.48 16.41
CA GLY A 297 -10.90 -14.22 15.17
C GLY A 297 -9.75 -15.21 15.19
N ARG A 298 -9.86 -16.24 14.36
CA ARG A 298 -8.78 -17.23 14.20
C ARG A 298 -8.57 -17.65 12.75
N ARG A 299 -9.65 -17.71 11.96
CA ARG A 299 -9.60 -18.02 10.52
C ARG A 299 -8.84 -16.97 9.71
N ARG A 300 -9.01 -15.70 10.04
CA ARG A 300 -8.32 -14.58 9.41
C ARG A 300 -7.55 -13.82 10.47
N ARG A 301 -6.23 -13.77 10.35
CA ARG A 301 -5.37 -13.00 11.24
C ARG A 301 -4.78 -11.84 10.48
N SER A 302 -4.80 -10.66 11.06
CA SER A 302 -4.21 -9.47 10.45
C SER A 302 -3.31 -8.77 11.45
N PHE A 303 -2.15 -8.32 10.98
CA PHE A 303 -1.06 -7.82 11.81
C PHE A 303 -0.58 -6.46 11.29
N THR A 304 -0.17 -5.59 12.21
CA THR A 304 0.51 -4.36 11.84
C THR A 304 1.48 -3.87 12.91
N TYR A 305 2.52 -3.19 12.45
CA TYR A 305 3.54 -2.53 13.26
C TYR A 305 4.06 -1.29 12.53
N GLU A 306 4.67 -0.37 13.26
CA GLU A 306 5.26 0.84 12.69
C GLU A 306 6.80 0.75 12.64
N SER A 307 7.45 1.68 11.93
CA SER A 307 8.91 1.68 11.73
C SER A 307 9.74 1.76 13.02
N LEU A 308 9.10 2.11 14.15
CA LEU A 308 9.67 2.17 15.49
C LEU A 308 10.36 0.86 15.91
N VAL A 309 9.98 -0.26 15.33
CA VAL A 309 10.58 -1.57 15.61
C VAL A 309 11.96 -1.74 14.96
N ALA A 310 12.23 -1.02 13.88
CA ALA A 310 13.40 -1.21 13.01
C ALA A 310 14.30 0.04 12.89
N HIS A 311 13.78 1.23 13.19
CA HIS A 311 14.48 2.50 13.02
C HIS A 311 14.60 3.27 14.34
N SER A 312 15.63 4.11 14.44
CA SER A 312 15.79 5.04 15.56
C SER A 312 14.71 6.11 15.54
N LEU A 313 14.35 6.63 16.72
CA LEU A 313 13.42 7.76 16.83
C LEU A 313 14.00 8.98 16.14
N GLU A 314 15.30 9.22 16.25
CA GLU A 314 16.01 10.30 15.55
C GLU A 314 15.74 10.28 14.03
N THR A 315 15.87 9.11 13.40
CA THR A 315 15.60 8.94 11.96
C THR A 315 14.14 9.22 11.62
N LEU A 316 13.20 8.71 12.43
CA LEU A 316 11.77 8.86 12.17
C LEU A 316 11.31 10.31 12.39
N VAL A 317 11.78 10.97 13.45
CA VAL A 317 11.50 12.39 13.71
C VAL A 317 12.10 13.27 12.63
N THR A 318 13.32 12.97 12.14
CA THR A 318 13.91 13.68 11.00
C THR A 318 13.01 13.63 9.77
N LYS A 319 12.57 12.42 9.37
CA LYS A 319 11.66 12.25 8.22
C LYS A 319 10.32 12.95 8.42
N TYR A 320 9.76 12.86 9.63
CA TYR A 320 8.50 13.52 9.97
C TYR A 320 8.62 15.05 9.87
N CYS A 321 9.63 15.64 10.53
CA CYS A 321 9.85 17.08 10.51
C CYS A 321 10.14 17.61 9.11
N LEU A 322 10.89 16.88 8.28
CA LEU A 322 11.07 17.24 6.87
C LEU A 322 9.75 17.24 6.10
N ALA A 323 8.91 16.22 6.28
CA ALA A 323 7.59 16.15 5.64
C ALA A 323 6.66 17.29 6.08
N GLU A 324 6.66 17.64 7.38
CA GLU A 324 5.89 18.78 7.90
C GLU A 324 6.45 20.13 7.39
N ASN A 325 7.76 20.25 7.22
CA ASN A 325 8.39 21.45 6.65
C ASN A 325 8.04 21.66 5.18
N ASP A 326 8.05 20.58 4.39
CA ASP A 326 7.64 20.62 2.99
C ASP A 326 6.18 21.05 2.87
N PHE A 327 5.30 20.50 3.71
CA PHE A 327 3.90 20.93 3.77
C PHE A 327 3.76 22.40 4.19
N ALA A 328 4.46 22.86 5.23
CA ALA A 328 4.39 24.25 5.68
C ALA A 328 4.87 25.26 4.61
N ARG A 329 5.82 24.86 3.76
CA ARG A 329 6.37 25.72 2.70
C ARG A 329 5.57 25.66 1.40
N LEU A 330 5.12 24.49 0.99
CA LEU A 330 4.56 24.24 -0.34
C LEU A 330 3.05 23.94 -0.33
N GLY A 331 2.48 23.62 0.83
CA GLY A 331 1.11 23.11 0.95
C GLY A 331 0.93 21.69 0.41
N ASP A 332 2.01 20.99 0.04
CA ASP A 332 1.95 19.63 -0.50
C ASP A 332 1.91 18.57 0.63
N GLU A 333 0.85 17.78 0.67
CA GLU A 333 0.66 16.70 1.64
C GLU A 333 1.38 15.40 1.27
N ASN A 334 1.93 15.26 0.06
CA ASN A 334 2.53 14.01 -0.42
C ASN A 334 3.61 13.48 0.52
N ALA A 335 4.44 14.34 1.10
CA ALA A 335 5.47 13.91 2.06
C ALA A 335 4.84 13.34 3.35
N ARG A 336 3.74 13.93 3.83
CA ARG A 336 3.00 13.48 5.02
C ARG A 336 2.28 12.16 4.75
N ILE A 337 1.65 12.04 3.59
CA ILE A 337 1.03 10.79 3.10
C ILE A 337 2.09 9.68 3.06
N ASN A 338 3.24 9.95 2.45
CA ASN A 338 4.36 9.00 2.37
C ASN A 338 4.88 8.61 3.76
N PHE A 339 5.00 9.55 4.70
CA PHE A 339 5.41 9.22 6.07
C PHE A 339 4.42 8.26 6.74
N ARG A 340 3.13 8.60 6.70
CA ARG A 340 2.05 7.79 7.29
C ARG A 340 1.96 6.39 6.69
N GLN A 341 2.01 6.29 5.37
CA GLN A 341 1.91 5.02 4.66
C GLN A 341 3.17 4.16 4.77
N LYS A 342 4.34 4.76 4.52
CA LYS A 342 5.61 4.01 4.38
C LYS A 342 6.35 3.84 5.69
N GLN A 343 6.20 4.74 6.66
CA GLN A 343 6.89 4.68 7.96
C GLN A 343 5.97 4.19 9.07
N GLU A 344 4.77 4.76 9.19
CA GLU A 344 3.82 4.31 10.22
C GLU A 344 3.09 3.01 9.80
N GLY A 345 3.11 2.63 8.52
CA GLY A 345 2.35 1.48 8.05
C GLY A 345 0.84 1.68 8.23
N ARG A 346 0.37 2.93 8.27
CA ARG A 346 -1.03 3.30 8.51
C ARG A 346 -1.70 3.79 7.25
N PHE A 347 -3.02 3.64 7.23
CA PHE A 347 -3.84 4.15 6.16
C PHE A 347 -3.99 5.67 6.26
N TRP A 348 -3.90 6.33 5.11
CA TRP A 348 -4.21 7.74 4.97
C TRP A 348 -5.73 7.93 4.89
N VAL A 349 -6.25 8.85 5.70
CA VAL A 349 -7.65 9.26 5.62
C VAL A 349 -7.70 10.38 4.60
N VAL A 350 -8.40 10.17 3.48
CA VAL A 350 -8.70 11.27 2.58
C VAL A 350 -9.80 12.07 3.24
N GLU A 351 -9.41 13.14 3.92
CA GLU A 351 -10.34 14.20 4.29
C GLU A 351 -10.88 14.76 2.97
N LYS A 352 -12.09 14.36 2.61
CA LYS A 352 -12.87 15.08 1.63
C LYS A 352 -13.22 16.42 2.28
N ASN A 353 -12.28 17.35 2.21
CA ASN A 353 -12.63 18.75 2.27
C ASN A 353 -13.49 18.96 1.03
N THR A 354 -14.80 18.80 1.21
CA THR A 354 -15.77 19.46 0.36
C THR A 354 -15.36 20.92 0.46
N ILE A 355 -14.60 21.39 -0.53
CA ILE A 355 -14.39 22.81 -0.70
C ILE A 355 -15.78 23.31 -1.05
N GLU A 356 -16.57 23.66 -0.02
CA GLU A 356 -17.59 24.65 -0.23
C GLU A 356 -16.83 25.87 -0.72
N LEU A 357 -16.94 26.15 -2.01
CA LEU A 357 -16.43 27.35 -2.67
C LEU A 357 -17.19 28.61 -2.16
N SER A 358 -17.51 28.68 -0.88
CA SER A 358 -18.31 29.74 -0.27
C SER A 358 -17.49 30.97 0.11
N ASP A 359 -16.16 30.89 0.16
CA ASP A 359 -15.28 32.00 0.59
C ASP A 359 -14.35 32.58 -0.49
N ARG A 360 -14.69 32.44 -1.78
CA ARG A 360 -14.23 33.41 -2.77
C ARG A 360 -15.17 34.61 -2.73
N LYS A 361 -14.63 35.81 -2.46
CA LYS A 361 -15.30 37.12 -2.58
C LYS A 361 -16.48 37.02 -3.55
N LYS A 362 -17.71 37.16 -3.06
CA LYS A 362 -18.96 37.07 -3.84
C LYS A 362 -18.73 37.67 -5.23
N SER A 363 -18.50 36.80 -6.21
CA SER A 363 -18.72 37.13 -7.61
C SER A 363 -20.13 37.71 -7.65
N GLY A 364 -20.28 38.96 -8.10
CA GLY A 364 -21.58 39.66 -8.13
C GLY A 364 -22.61 39.03 -9.08
N TYR A 365 -22.39 37.80 -9.52
CA TYR A 365 -23.23 37.03 -10.42
C TYR A 365 -23.12 35.53 -10.08
N LEU A 366 -24.20 34.79 -10.29
CA LEU A 366 -24.23 33.33 -10.25
C LEU A 366 -23.82 32.81 -11.63
N THR A 367 -23.21 31.62 -11.72
CA THR A 367 -22.89 30.98 -13.01
C THR A 367 -24.13 30.84 -13.92
N THR A 368 -25.31 30.72 -13.32
CA THR A 368 -26.59 30.67 -14.04
C THR A 368 -27.10 32.02 -14.57
N THR A 369 -26.52 33.15 -14.14
CA THR A 369 -27.03 34.51 -14.45
C THR A 369 -27.04 34.82 -15.95
N TYR A 370 -26.12 34.26 -16.74
CA TYR A 370 -26.00 34.52 -18.19
C TYR A 370 -26.33 33.29 -19.04
N GLN A 371 -27.12 32.36 -18.50
CA GLN A 371 -27.54 31.15 -19.21
C GLN A 371 -28.27 31.42 -20.52
N ASN A 372 -28.96 32.56 -20.66
CA ASN A 372 -29.70 32.93 -21.87
C ASN A 372 -29.39 34.37 -22.34
N GLU A 373 -28.38 35.02 -21.75
CA GLU A 373 -28.05 36.43 -21.98
C GLU A 373 -26.55 36.62 -22.20
N ARG A 374 -26.17 37.68 -22.93
CA ARG A 374 -24.76 38.07 -23.09
C ARG A 374 -24.27 38.87 -21.90
N VAL A 375 -23.01 38.71 -21.53
CA VAL A 375 -22.38 39.57 -20.51
C VAL A 375 -22.31 40.99 -21.08
N PRO A 376 -22.62 42.05 -20.31
CA PRO A 376 -22.47 43.42 -20.79
C PRO A 376 -21.04 43.70 -21.25
N GLY A 377 -20.88 44.16 -22.50
CA GLY A 377 -19.56 44.40 -23.09
C GLY A 377 -18.80 43.13 -23.50
N GLU A 378 -19.46 41.98 -23.62
CA GLU A 378 -18.85 40.73 -24.08
C GLU A 378 -18.25 40.86 -25.49
N VAL A 379 -16.97 40.51 -25.63
CA VAL A 379 -16.26 40.45 -26.91
C VAL A 379 -16.09 39.03 -27.42
N ALA A 380 -16.02 38.05 -26.53
CA ALA A 380 -15.88 36.65 -26.88
C ALA A 380 -16.55 35.76 -25.85
N ARG A 381 -17.13 34.66 -26.32
CA ARG A 381 -17.69 33.60 -25.50
C ARG A 381 -17.23 32.27 -26.08
N ILE A 382 -16.53 31.48 -25.27
CA ILE A 382 -15.88 30.25 -25.71
C ILE A 382 -16.36 29.10 -24.83
N MET A 383 -16.63 27.97 -25.46
CA MET A 383 -16.90 26.69 -24.81
C MET A 383 -15.72 25.77 -25.05
N VAL A 384 -15.16 25.19 -23.99
CA VAL A 384 -14.12 24.16 -24.09
C VAL A 384 -14.60 22.85 -23.49
N CYS A 385 -14.34 21.75 -24.19
CA CYS A 385 -14.88 20.43 -23.89
C CYS A 385 -13.73 19.43 -23.76
N ASP A 386 -13.58 18.80 -22.60
CA ASP A 386 -12.66 17.67 -22.40
C ASP A 386 -13.43 16.35 -22.45
N ARG A 387 -13.11 15.51 -23.44
CA ARG A 387 -13.78 14.22 -23.64
C ARG A 387 -13.10 13.15 -22.79
N GLN A 388 -13.86 12.43 -21.97
CA GLN A 388 -13.36 11.34 -21.14
C GLN A 388 -14.20 10.06 -21.30
N GLN A 389 -13.81 8.98 -20.61
CA GLN A 389 -14.46 7.67 -20.73
C GLN A 389 -15.97 7.67 -20.43
N ALA A 390 -16.44 8.61 -19.60
CA ALA A 390 -17.82 8.67 -19.12
C ALA A 390 -18.51 10.02 -19.41
N GLY A 391 -18.22 10.65 -20.55
CA GLY A 391 -18.84 11.90 -21.00
C GLY A 391 -17.84 13.04 -21.24
N TRP A 392 -18.32 14.28 -21.18
CA TRP A 392 -17.52 15.49 -21.38
C TRP A 392 -17.51 16.36 -20.13
N TRP A 393 -16.35 16.88 -19.76
CA TRP A 393 -16.25 18.05 -18.89
C TRP A 393 -16.27 19.30 -19.74
N VAL A 394 -17.08 20.27 -19.35
CA VAL A 394 -17.34 21.47 -20.15
C VAL A 394 -17.10 22.70 -19.29
N GLU A 395 -16.37 23.67 -19.85
CA GLU A 395 -16.29 25.02 -19.33
C GLU A 395 -16.81 26.01 -20.38
N ILE A 396 -17.64 26.96 -19.97
CA ILE A 396 -18.08 28.07 -20.81
C ILE A 396 -17.67 29.36 -20.11
N GLY A 397 -16.94 30.21 -20.84
CA GLY A 397 -16.48 31.48 -20.34
C GLY A 397 -16.76 32.64 -21.30
N ALA A 398 -16.89 33.83 -20.74
CA ALA A 398 -17.03 35.08 -21.48
C ALA A 398 -15.91 36.07 -21.11
N TRP A 399 -15.44 36.80 -22.11
CA TRP A 399 -14.41 37.85 -22.00
C TRP A 399 -15.00 39.20 -22.37
N THR A 400 -14.57 40.23 -21.65
CA THR A 400 -14.82 41.64 -21.97
C THR A 400 -13.49 42.35 -22.33
N PRO A 401 -13.50 43.59 -22.84
CA PRO A 401 -12.29 44.33 -23.21
C PRO A 401 -11.36 44.68 -22.04
N GLU A 402 -11.89 44.73 -20.81
CA GLU A 402 -11.11 44.79 -19.57
C GLU A 402 -10.63 43.36 -19.22
N PRO A 403 -9.54 43.13 -18.46
CA PRO A 403 -9.00 41.79 -18.19
C PRO A 403 -9.90 40.99 -17.22
N ALA A 404 -11.14 40.73 -17.62
CA ALA A 404 -12.18 40.08 -16.85
C ALA A 404 -12.69 38.85 -17.63
N TYR A 405 -12.15 37.69 -17.25
CA TYR A 405 -12.77 36.41 -17.56
C TYR A 405 -13.94 36.17 -16.61
N ARG A 406 -15.07 35.73 -17.16
CA ARG A 406 -16.23 35.28 -16.37
C ARG A 406 -16.57 33.84 -16.73
N GLN A 407 -16.44 32.94 -15.77
CA GLN A 407 -16.92 31.57 -15.90
C GLN A 407 -18.46 31.58 -15.83
N LEU A 408 -19.10 31.10 -16.89
CA LEU A 408 -20.56 30.99 -17.02
C LEU A 408 -21.02 29.56 -16.70
N TYR A 409 -20.23 28.55 -17.04
CA TYR A 409 -20.55 27.16 -16.74
C TYR A 409 -19.27 26.36 -16.49
N PHE A 410 -19.34 25.44 -15.53
CA PHE A 410 -18.37 24.36 -15.39
C PHE A 410 -19.11 23.11 -14.90
N GLY A 411 -19.02 22.00 -15.63
CA GLY A 411 -19.77 20.81 -15.27
C GLY A 411 -19.57 19.65 -16.22
N LYS A 412 -20.18 18.52 -15.88
CA LYS A 412 -20.12 17.29 -16.67
C LYS A 412 -21.41 17.09 -17.44
N VAL A 413 -21.30 16.71 -18.71
CA VAL A 413 -22.40 16.26 -19.55
C VAL A 413 -22.13 14.85 -20.06
N GLU A 414 -23.19 14.04 -20.19
CA GLU A 414 -23.05 12.60 -20.43
C GLU A 414 -23.20 12.23 -21.90
N THR A 415 -23.93 13.03 -22.67
CA THR A 415 -24.21 12.76 -24.09
C THR A 415 -23.81 13.93 -24.98
N ARG A 416 -23.57 13.60 -26.26
CA ARG A 416 -23.26 14.58 -27.30
C ARG A 416 -24.42 15.53 -27.56
N GLU A 417 -25.65 15.04 -27.42
CA GLU A 417 -26.88 15.84 -27.55
C GLU A 417 -26.96 16.88 -26.43
N MET A 418 -26.70 16.48 -25.18
CA MET A 418 -26.63 17.39 -24.04
C MET A 418 -25.53 18.45 -24.22
N LEU A 419 -24.40 18.08 -24.82
CA LEU A 419 -23.33 19.03 -25.15
C LEU A 419 -23.82 20.11 -26.13
N ARG A 420 -24.56 19.71 -27.17
CA ARG A 420 -25.14 20.65 -28.16
C ARG A 420 -26.26 21.51 -27.57
N GLU A 421 -27.09 20.94 -26.70
CA GLU A 421 -28.12 21.68 -25.98
C GLU A 421 -27.51 22.73 -25.06
N LEU A 422 -26.44 22.37 -24.33
CA LEU A 422 -25.71 23.27 -23.46
C LEU A 422 -25.06 24.41 -24.25
N GLN A 423 -24.42 24.12 -25.38
CA GLN A 423 -23.86 25.13 -26.27
C GLN A 423 -24.93 26.14 -26.72
N ARG A 424 -26.10 25.65 -27.17
CA ARG A 424 -27.22 26.48 -27.63
C ARG A 424 -27.83 27.31 -26.51
N MET A 425 -27.99 26.71 -25.33
CA MET A 425 -28.49 27.39 -24.14
C MET A 425 -27.66 28.65 -23.89
N TYR A 426 -26.34 28.50 -23.76
CA TYR A 426 -25.42 29.61 -23.53
C TYR A 426 -25.07 30.41 -24.80
N ARG A 427 -25.74 30.21 -25.94
CA ARG A 427 -25.53 30.97 -27.19
C ARG A 427 -24.06 31.07 -27.61
N VAL A 428 -23.31 29.98 -27.46
CA VAL A 428 -21.92 29.88 -27.94
C VAL A 428 -21.96 29.57 -29.43
N GLU A 429 -21.32 30.40 -30.24
CA GLU A 429 -21.24 30.20 -31.69
C GLU A 429 -20.46 28.91 -32.01
N ASP A 430 -20.80 28.25 -33.12
CA ASP A 430 -20.22 26.96 -33.50
C ASP A 430 -18.69 27.02 -33.59
N TRP A 431 -18.14 28.07 -34.22
CA TRP A 431 -16.69 28.30 -34.34
C TRP A 431 -15.99 28.71 -33.03
N SER A 432 -16.74 28.89 -31.94
CA SER A 432 -16.22 29.27 -30.61
C SER A 432 -16.25 28.09 -29.63
N VAL A 433 -16.31 26.87 -30.14
CA VAL A 433 -16.23 25.62 -29.38
C VAL A 433 -14.90 24.93 -29.64
N GLY A 434 -14.15 24.63 -28.57
CA GLY A 434 -12.94 23.80 -28.64
C GLY A 434 -13.17 22.45 -27.96
N GLN A 435 -12.72 21.36 -28.57
CA GLN A 435 -12.78 20.03 -27.96
C GLN A 435 -11.36 19.44 -27.85
N ASP A 436 -11.00 18.96 -26.66
CA ASP A 436 -9.73 18.28 -26.45
C ASP A 436 -9.69 16.97 -27.26
N ARG A 437 -8.55 16.73 -27.91
CA ARG A 437 -8.33 15.61 -28.82
C ARG A 437 -7.58 14.45 -28.15
N GLY A 438 -7.26 14.53 -26.85
CA GLY A 438 -6.45 13.53 -26.14
C GLY A 438 -7.11 12.16 -26.04
N TYR A 439 -8.46 12.10 -26.03
CA TYR A 439 -9.23 10.87 -25.90
C TYR A 439 -10.20 10.67 -27.08
N MET A 440 -10.13 9.50 -27.73
CA MET A 440 -10.90 9.16 -28.95
C MET A 440 -10.79 10.19 -30.10
N PRO A 441 -9.58 10.42 -30.65
CA PRO A 441 -9.32 11.48 -31.63
C PRO A 441 -10.22 11.42 -32.87
N SER A 442 -10.52 10.21 -33.36
CA SER A 442 -11.34 10.00 -34.56
C SER A 442 -12.82 10.38 -34.38
N GLU A 443 -13.33 10.34 -33.14
CA GLU A 443 -14.68 10.80 -32.85
C GLU A 443 -14.72 12.32 -32.64
N VAL A 444 -13.69 12.89 -32.01
CA VAL A 444 -13.52 14.35 -31.90
C VAL A 444 -13.44 15.00 -33.29
N ASP A 445 -12.69 14.41 -34.21
CA ASP A 445 -12.58 14.87 -35.59
C ASP A 445 -13.96 14.81 -36.30
N ARG A 446 -14.76 13.77 -36.03
CA ARG A 446 -16.12 13.62 -36.57
C ARG A 446 -17.09 14.66 -35.99
N ASP A 447 -16.98 14.94 -34.69
CA ASP A 447 -17.80 15.95 -34.02
C ASP A 447 -17.51 17.34 -34.58
N SER A 448 -16.23 17.66 -34.79
CA SER A 448 -15.77 18.93 -35.39
C SER A 448 -16.30 19.10 -36.82
N VAL A 449 -16.25 18.06 -37.64
CA VAL A 449 -16.82 18.12 -39.01
C VAL A 449 -18.33 18.28 -39.00
N ALA A 450 -19.02 17.66 -38.04
CA ALA A 450 -20.48 17.66 -38.00
C ALA A 450 -21.09 18.97 -37.51
N PHE A 451 -20.37 19.75 -36.71
CA PHE A 451 -20.91 20.96 -36.07
C PHE A 451 -20.24 22.26 -36.49
N GLY A 452 -19.18 22.21 -37.31
CA GLY A 452 -18.40 23.37 -37.71
C GLY A 452 -17.41 23.78 -36.64
#